data_AF-A0A3M1G2D7-F1
#
_entry.id   AF-A0A3M1G2D7-F1
#
_cell.length_a   1.000
_cell.length_b   1.000
_cell.length_c   1.000
_cell.angle_alpha   90.00
_cell.angle_beta   90.00
_cell.angle_gamma   90.00
#
_symmetry.space_group_name_H-M   'P 1'
#
loop_
_entity.id
_entity.type
_entity.pdbx_description
1 polymer ?
#
loop_
_entity_poly.entity_id
_entity_poly.type
_entity_poly.pdbx_seq_one_letter_code
_entity_poly.pdbx_strand_id
1 'polypeptide(L)'
;MAAWAVLAAAGVASGACSAEEPAPSFARDIVPLLKQRCASCHLTGDEPGGMALNPKAAYRSLVGAASQQSPLVRVAPGRVQDSYLMAKLTNRQAEAGGYGDPMPLDGWPLADADIEMVRRWIAAGAPDN
;
A
#
# COMPACT_ATOMS: atom_id res chain seq x y z
N MET A 1 -11.03 61.80 17.87
CA MET A 1 -10.01 60.77 17.60
C MET A 1 -10.58 59.42 18.03
N ALA A 2 -10.95 58.56 17.09
CA ALA A 2 -11.61 57.28 17.39
C ALA A 2 -10.57 56.19 17.70
N ALA A 3 -10.61 55.63 18.90
CA ALA A 3 -9.76 54.54 19.33
C ALA A 3 -10.34 53.20 18.85
N TRP A 4 -9.53 52.42 18.14
CA TRP A 4 -9.86 51.07 17.70
C TRP A 4 -9.37 50.09 18.77
N ALA A 5 -10.30 49.37 19.40
CA ALA A 5 -9.96 48.26 20.28
C ALA A 5 -9.99 46.96 19.47
N VAL A 6 -8.81 46.37 19.25
CA VAL A 6 -8.67 45.03 18.70
C VAL A 6 -8.78 44.04 19.86
N LEU A 7 -9.87 43.29 19.91
CA LEU A 7 -10.00 42.13 20.80
C LEU A 7 -9.47 40.90 20.08
N ALA A 8 -8.32 40.42 20.56
CA ALA A 8 -7.72 39.16 20.14
C ALA A 8 -8.60 37.98 20.58
N ALA A 9 -9.07 37.18 19.61
CA ALA A 9 -9.71 35.90 19.89
C ALA A 9 -8.62 34.85 20.20
N ALA A 10 -8.62 34.32 21.41
CA ALA A 10 -7.78 33.20 21.81
C ALA A 10 -8.29 31.92 21.13
N GLY A 11 -7.51 31.39 20.18
CA GLY A 11 -7.77 30.11 19.54
C GLY A 11 -7.44 28.95 20.50
N VAL A 12 -8.45 28.16 20.85
CA VAL A 12 -8.26 26.86 21.50
C VAL A 12 -7.83 25.87 20.42
N ALA A 13 -6.52 25.59 20.35
CA ALA A 13 -6.00 24.49 19.56
C ALA A 13 -6.30 23.18 20.30
N SER A 14 -7.40 22.52 19.93
CA SER A 14 -7.63 21.13 20.32
C SER A 14 -6.62 20.24 19.61
N GLY A 15 -5.53 19.93 20.30
CA GLY A 15 -4.61 18.87 19.90
C GLY A 15 -5.33 17.53 19.95
N ALA A 16 -5.79 17.07 18.79
CA ALA A 16 -6.18 15.68 18.63
C ALA A 16 -4.90 14.85 18.76
N CYS A 17 -4.78 14.14 19.88
CA CYS A 17 -3.90 12.98 19.98
C CYS A 17 -4.44 11.97 18.98
N SER A 18 -3.90 11.95 17.76
CA SER A 18 -4.13 10.83 16.85
C SER A 18 -3.52 9.61 17.52
N ALA A 19 -4.35 8.80 18.16
CA ALA A 19 -4.01 7.43 18.42
C ALA A 19 -3.63 6.82 17.07
N GLU A 20 -2.35 6.48 16.92
CA GLU A 20 -1.87 5.82 15.72
C GLU A 20 -2.64 4.50 15.60
N GLU A 21 -3.51 4.41 14.61
CA GLU A 21 -4.25 3.18 14.38
C GLU A 21 -3.26 2.03 14.23
N PRO A 22 -3.57 0.86 14.81
CA PRO A 22 -2.68 -0.29 14.71
C PRO A 22 -2.41 -0.60 13.24
N ALA A 23 -1.16 -0.98 12.96
CA ALA A 23 -0.76 -1.40 11.63
C ALA A 23 -1.69 -2.51 11.12
N PRO A 24 -2.09 -2.49 9.83
CA PRO A 24 -2.91 -3.55 9.27
C PRO A 24 -2.24 -4.91 9.41
N SER A 25 -3.04 -5.94 9.67
CA SER A 25 -2.60 -7.33 9.78
C SER A 25 -2.53 -7.98 8.40
N PHE A 26 -1.47 -8.75 8.16
CA PHE A 26 -1.36 -9.45 6.89
C PHE A 26 -2.49 -10.47 6.72
N ALA A 27 -2.74 -11.30 7.73
CA ALA A 27 -3.74 -12.37 7.64
C ALA A 27 -5.18 -11.83 7.61
N ARG A 28 -5.47 -10.78 8.40
CA ARG A 28 -6.85 -10.28 8.57
C ARG A 28 -7.24 -9.21 7.55
N ASP A 29 -6.29 -8.36 7.13
CA ASP A 29 -6.60 -7.17 6.33
C ASP A 29 -6.05 -7.30 4.89
N ILE A 30 -4.80 -7.72 4.73
CA ILE A 30 -4.16 -7.79 3.40
C ILE A 30 -4.59 -9.03 2.61
N VAL A 31 -4.62 -10.22 3.22
CA VAL A 31 -4.99 -11.46 2.52
C VAL A 31 -6.40 -11.42 1.91
N PRO A 32 -7.45 -10.90 2.57
CA PRO A 32 -8.76 -10.73 1.94
C PRO A 32 -8.73 -9.83 0.70
N LEU A 33 -8.00 -8.71 0.76
CA LEU A 33 -7.82 -7.81 -0.38
C LEU A 33 -7.15 -8.53 -1.55
N LEU A 34 -6.06 -9.27 -1.29
CA LEU A 34 -5.36 -10.05 -2.32
C LEU A 34 -6.28 -11.10 -2.95
N LYS A 35 -7.07 -11.82 -2.15
CA LYS A 35 -8.03 -12.81 -2.65
C LYS A 35 -9.06 -12.19 -3.59
N GLN A 36 -9.60 -11.04 -3.23
CA GLN A 36 -10.70 -10.40 -3.95
C GLN A 36 -10.25 -9.65 -5.20
N ARG A 37 -9.04 -9.08 -5.19
CA ARG A 37 -8.61 -8.11 -6.20
C ARG A 37 -7.41 -8.55 -7.03
N CYS A 38 -6.68 -9.59 -6.61
CA CYS A 38 -5.41 -9.95 -7.24
C CYS A 38 -5.33 -11.45 -7.60
N ALA A 39 -5.83 -12.32 -6.72
CA ALA A 39 -5.66 -13.77 -6.83
C ALA A 39 -6.50 -14.41 -7.95
N SER A 40 -7.33 -13.66 -8.68
CA SER A 40 -7.96 -14.16 -9.91
C SER A 40 -6.96 -14.31 -11.06
N CYS A 41 -5.91 -13.49 -11.07
CA CYS A 41 -4.90 -13.43 -12.13
C CYS A 41 -3.48 -13.75 -11.64
N HIS A 42 -3.26 -13.89 -10.33
CA HIS A 42 -1.95 -14.15 -9.72
C HIS A 42 -2.08 -15.24 -8.63
N LEU A 43 -2.63 -16.40 -8.97
CA LEU A 43 -2.99 -17.41 -7.99
C LEU A 43 -1.88 -18.41 -7.73
N THR A 44 -1.33 -18.97 -8.81
CA THR A 44 -0.43 -20.13 -8.76
C THR A 44 1.04 -19.72 -8.83
N GLY A 45 1.33 -18.59 -9.46
CA GLY A 45 2.68 -18.13 -9.77
C GLY A 45 3.13 -18.44 -11.20
N ASP A 46 2.28 -19.09 -12.00
CA ASP A 46 2.53 -19.31 -13.43
C ASP A 46 2.02 -18.13 -14.28
N GLU A 47 1.15 -17.30 -13.70
CA GLU A 47 0.57 -16.14 -14.34
C GLU A 47 1.57 -14.96 -14.44
N PRO A 48 1.28 -13.93 -15.25
CA PRO A 48 2.18 -12.79 -15.40
C PRO A 48 2.64 -12.19 -14.07
N GLY A 49 3.91 -11.82 -14.00
CA GLY A 49 4.54 -11.33 -12.77
C GLY A 49 5.01 -12.45 -11.83
N GLY A 50 4.63 -13.71 -12.07
CA GLY A 50 5.17 -14.92 -11.44
C GLY A 50 5.06 -14.94 -9.92
N MET A 51 3.88 -14.63 -9.40
CA MET A 51 3.61 -14.56 -7.96
C MET A 51 2.36 -15.35 -7.60
N ALA A 52 2.42 -16.06 -6.48
CA ALA A 52 1.31 -16.86 -5.97
C ALA A 52 0.66 -16.13 -4.78
N LEU A 53 -0.50 -15.53 -5.00
CA LEU A 53 -1.21 -14.71 -4.00
C LEU A 53 -2.32 -15.48 -3.26
N ASN A 54 -2.29 -16.80 -3.33
CA ASN A 54 -3.10 -17.62 -2.43
C ASN A 54 -2.62 -17.46 -0.97
N PRO A 55 -3.48 -17.67 0.05
CA PRO A 55 -3.15 -17.39 1.45
C PRO A 55 -1.92 -18.10 1.99
N LYS A 56 -1.61 -19.30 1.47
CA LYS A 56 -0.46 -20.09 1.92
C LYS A 56 0.85 -19.60 1.33
N ALA A 57 0.82 -18.79 0.27
CA ALA A 57 1.99 -18.41 -0.52
C ALA A 57 2.20 -16.89 -0.64
N ALA A 58 1.16 -16.09 -0.39
CA ALA A 58 1.17 -14.66 -0.64
C ALA A 58 2.31 -13.93 0.06
N TYR A 59 2.55 -14.21 1.35
CA TYR A 59 3.58 -13.50 2.12
C TYR A 59 4.97 -13.68 1.50
N ARG A 60 5.44 -14.93 1.34
CA ARG A 60 6.74 -15.24 0.73
C ARG A 60 6.84 -14.83 -0.74
N SER A 61 5.69 -14.72 -1.43
CA SER A 61 5.66 -14.28 -2.83
C SER A 61 5.74 -12.77 -2.96
N LEU A 62 5.49 -12.00 -1.89
CA LEU A 62 5.48 -10.54 -1.92
C LEU A 62 6.68 -9.95 -1.18
N VAL A 63 6.86 -10.34 0.08
CA VAL A 63 7.79 -9.67 0.99
C VAL A 63 9.21 -10.12 0.73
N GLY A 64 10.07 -9.18 0.33
CA GLY A 64 11.47 -9.44 -0.03
C GLY A 64 11.68 -10.17 -1.36
N ALA A 65 10.62 -10.62 -2.02
CA ALA A 65 10.71 -11.31 -3.30
C ALA A 65 11.02 -10.33 -4.45
N ALA A 66 11.94 -10.71 -5.35
CA ALA A 66 12.29 -9.90 -6.51
C ALA A 66 11.07 -9.69 -7.45
N SER A 67 10.95 -8.49 -8.00
CA SER A 67 10.05 -8.26 -9.12
C SER A 67 10.63 -8.87 -10.41
N GLN A 68 9.78 -9.40 -11.28
CA GLN A 68 10.20 -9.80 -12.63
C GLN A 68 10.16 -8.62 -13.62
N GLN A 69 9.57 -7.49 -13.22
CA GLN A 69 9.32 -6.36 -14.11
C GLN A 69 10.02 -5.07 -13.67
N SER A 70 10.85 -5.11 -12.63
CA SER A 70 11.57 -3.95 -12.10
C SER A 70 12.80 -4.44 -11.33
N PRO A 71 13.87 -3.62 -11.20
CA PRO A 71 15.00 -3.94 -10.32
C PRO A 71 14.63 -3.97 -8.83
N LEU A 72 13.45 -3.47 -8.44
CA LEU A 72 12.98 -3.48 -7.06
C LEU A 72 12.45 -4.86 -6.63
N VAL A 73 12.35 -5.06 -5.32
CA VAL A 73 11.54 -6.14 -4.75
C VAL A 73 10.05 -5.78 -4.83
N ARG A 74 9.18 -6.78 -4.80
CA ARG A 74 7.72 -6.60 -4.82
C ARG A 74 7.26 -5.81 -3.60
N VAL A 75 7.69 -6.20 -2.41
CA VAL A 75 7.50 -5.46 -1.16
C VAL A 75 8.82 -5.37 -0.39
N ALA A 76 9.27 -4.16 -0.12
CA ALA A 76 10.39 -3.85 0.75
C ALA A 76 9.86 -3.47 2.15
N PRO A 77 10.04 -4.31 3.19
CA PRO A 77 9.61 -4.01 4.55
C PRO A 77 10.07 -2.64 5.03
N GLY A 78 9.13 -1.81 5.49
CA GLY A 78 9.39 -0.47 6.01
C GLY A 78 9.72 0.58 4.96
N ARG A 79 9.82 0.21 3.67
CA ARG A 79 10.21 1.10 2.58
C ARG A 79 9.16 1.09 1.47
N VAL A 80 8.14 1.91 1.67
CA VAL A 80 7.00 2.07 0.74
C VAL A 80 7.47 2.45 -0.67
N GLN A 81 8.40 3.40 -0.80
CA GLN A 81 8.88 3.88 -2.10
C GLN A 81 9.75 2.86 -2.84
N ASP A 82 10.38 1.93 -2.11
CA ASP A 82 11.20 0.87 -2.69
C ASP A 82 10.39 -0.42 -2.98
N SER A 83 9.07 -0.36 -2.82
CA SER A 83 8.16 -1.49 -3.02
C SER A 83 7.45 -1.40 -4.36
N TYR A 84 7.81 -2.29 -5.30
CA TYR A 84 7.23 -2.27 -6.66
C TYR A 84 5.72 -2.46 -6.67
N LEU A 85 5.16 -3.17 -5.68
CA LEU A 85 3.72 -3.30 -5.50
C LEU A 85 3.03 -1.92 -5.47
N MET A 86 3.56 -0.97 -4.70
CA MET A 86 2.98 0.37 -4.63
C MET A 86 3.02 1.09 -5.96
N ALA A 87 4.13 0.97 -6.69
CA ALA A 87 4.25 1.55 -8.02
C ALA A 87 3.19 1.01 -8.99
N LYS A 88 2.87 -0.29 -8.93
CA LYS A 88 1.81 -0.90 -9.75
C LYS A 88 0.41 -0.44 -9.32
N LEU A 89 0.16 -0.26 -8.02
CA LEU A 89 -1.13 0.20 -7.51
C LEU A 89 -1.40 1.69 -7.79
N THR A 90 -0.35 2.51 -7.90
CA THR A 90 -0.48 3.97 -8.08
C THR A 90 -0.08 4.45 -9.49
N ASN A 91 0.04 3.53 -10.45
CA ASN A 91 0.43 3.82 -11.84
C ASN A 91 1.77 4.59 -11.97
N ARG A 92 2.79 4.19 -11.20
CA ARG A 92 4.15 4.74 -11.23
C ARG A 92 5.23 3.71 -11.53
N GLN A 93 4.86 2.57 -12.11
CA GLN A 93 5.79 1.48 -12.43
C GLN A 93 6.96 1.93 -13.32
N ALA A 94 6.73 2.85 -14.25
CA ALA A 94 7.79 3.41 -15.10
C ALA A 94 8.82 4.22 -14.30
N GLU A 95 8.38 5.00 -13.31
CA GLU A 95 9.26 5.75 -12.40
C GLU A 95 10.09 4.81 -11.52
N ALA A 96 9.52 3.66 -11.15
CA ALA A 96 10.19 2.61 -10.39
C ALA A 96 11.12 1.71 -11.25
N GLY A 97 11.53 2.17 -12.44
CA GLY A 97 12.38 1.43 -13.36
C GLY A 97 11.76 0.15 -13.90
N GLY A 98 10.44 0.04 -13.85
CA GLY A 98 9.69 -1.11 -14.35
C GLY A 98 8.83 -0.79 -15.56
N TYR A 99 7.95 -1.74 -15.90
CA TYR A 99 7.13 -1.67 -17.12
C TYR A 99 5.78 -2.40 -16.99
N GLY A 100 4.98 -2.29 -18.06
CA GLY A 100 3.62 -2.80 -18.15
C GLY A 100 2.59 -1.88 -17.53
N ASP A 101 1.34 -2.36 -17.47
CA ASP A 101 0.19 -1.60 -17.02
C ASP A 101 0.06 -1.54 -15.49
N PRO A 102 -0.64 -0.55 -14.92
CA PRO A 102 -0.99 -0.56 -13.50
C PRO A 102 -1.83 -1.79 -13.13
N MET A 103 -1.88 -2.12 -11.84
CA MET A 103 -2.69 -3.21 -11.30
C MET A 103 -3.73 -2.65 -10.32
N PRO A 104 -4.95 -3.21 -10.28
CA PRO A 104 -5.46 -4.33 -11.10
C PRO A 104 -5.69 -3.98 -12.58
N LEU A 105 -5.48 -4.94 -13.49
CA LEU A 105 -5.58 -4.73 -14.95
C LEU A 105 -7.02 -4.61 -15.45
N ASP A 106 -7.84 -5.61 -15.14
CA ASP A 106 -9.21 -5.75 -15.67
C ASP A 106 -10.27 -5.32 -14.64
N GLY A 107 -10.07 -4.16 -14.01
CA GLY A 107 -11.01 -3.66 -13.02
C GLY A 107 -10.86 -2.19 -12.73
N TRP A 108 -11.75 -1.69 -11.89
CA TRP A 108 -11.60 -0.37 -11.30
C TRP A 108 -10.32 -0.34 -10.46
N PRO A 109 -9.59 0.79 -10.45
CA PRO A 109 -8.53 1.04 -9.49
C PRO A 109 -8.97 0.63 -8.08
N LEU A 110 -8.03 0.16 -7.26
CA LEU A 110 -8.33 -0.05 -5.85
C LEU A 110 -8.83 1.25 -5.23
N ALA A 111 -9.73 1.15 -4.26
CA ALA A 111 -10.14 2.31 -3.50
C ALA A 111 -8.92 2.90 -2.79
N ASP A 112 -8.89 4.22 -2.62
CA ASP A 112 -7.79 4.91 -1.93
C ASP A 112 -7.55 4.34 -0.52
N ALA A 113 -8.62 3.90 0.16
CA ALA A 113 -8.54 3.25 1.46
C ALA A 113 -7.79 1.89 1.42
N ASP A 114 -7.97 1.10 0.36
CA ASP A 114 -7.26 -0.18 0.20
C ASP A 114 -5.79 0.06 -0.12
N ILE A 115 -5.49 1.05 -0.98
CA ILE A 115 -4.12 1.46 -1.29
C ILE A 115 -3.42 1.96 -0.02
N GLU A 116 -4.11 2.79 0.77
CA GLU A 116 -3.61 3.30 2.04
C GLU A 116 -3.37 2.17 3.05
N MET A 117 -4.27 1.19 3.13
CA MET A 117 -4.10 0.01 3.97
C MET A 117 -2.82 -0.76 3.59
N VAL A 118 -2.60 -1.04 2.30
CA VAL A 118 -1.36 -1.69 1.83
C VAL A 118 -0.14 -0.82 2.15
N ARG A 119 -0.22 0.50 1.93
CA ARG A 119 0.85 1.46 2.22
C ARG A 119 1.26 1.41 3.70
N ARG A 120 0.28 1.45 4.62
CA ARG A 120 0.55 1.38 6.07
C ARG A 120 1.12 0.04 6.48
N TRP A 121 0.62 -1.07 5.93
CA TRP A 121 1.18 -2.39 6.20
C TRP A 121 2.66 -2.49 5.79
N ILE A 122 3.02 -1.99 4.60
CA ILE A 122 4.42 -1.92 4.15
C ILE A 122 5.24 -1.01 5.08
N ALA A 123 4.74 0.18 5.39
CA ALA A 123 5.42 1.14 6.27
C ALA A 123 5.70 0.57 7.68
N ALA A 124 4.79 -0.25 8.20
CA ALA A 124 4.93 -0.95 9.47
C ALA A 124 5.91 -2.15 9.45
N GLY A 125 6.64 -2.35 8.35
CA GLY A 125 7.58 -3.46 8.21
C GLY A 125 6.98 -4.72 7.57
N ALA A 126 5.79 -4.62 6.97
CA ALA A 126 5.09 -5.76 6.35
C ALA A 126 5.01 -6.99 7.28
N PRO A 127 4.48 -6.85 8.51
CA PRO A 127 4.42 -7.96 9.46
C PRO A 127 3.55 -9.11 8.94
N ASP A 128 3.93 -10.35 9.25
CA ASP A 128 3.12 -11.56 9.01
C ASP A 128 2.37 -11.93 10.30
N ASN A 129 1.18 -11.37 10.50
CA ASN A 129 0.41 -11.43 11.76
C ASN A 129 -1.09 -11.56 11.57
#